data_AF-A0A0E0NDF4-F1
#
_entry.id   AF-A0A0E0NDF4-F1
#
_cell.length_a   1.000
_cell.length_b   1.000
_cell.length_c   1.000
_cell.angle_alpha   90.00
_cell.angle_beta   90.00
_cell.angle_gamma   90.00
#
_symmetry.space_group_name_H-M   'P 1'
#
loop_
_entity.id
_entity.type
_entity.pdbx_description
1 polymer ?
#
loop_
_entity_poly.entity_id
_entity_poly.type
_entity_poly.pdbx_seq_one_letter_code
_entity_poly.pdbx_strand_id
1 'polypeptide(L)'
;MPYCVVSHGDPSAAAAAAGEEGDVRIFYQRYGHGGTKVLLIIGFAGTHESWGPQVKGLTGAVEPVDEESPAGDDGAAGEGAEVCCFDNRGIGRSSVPPHKSQYT
;
A
#
# COMPACT_ATOMS: atom_id res chain seq x y z
N MET A 1 3.28 9.97 0.23
CA MET A 1 4.34 8.92 0.40
C MET A 1 3.60 7.59 0.47
N PRO A 2 4.01 6.54 -0.27
CA PRO A 2 3.20 5.33 -0.47
C PRO A 2 3.19 4.37 0.73
N TYR A 3 3.04 4.90 1.94
CA TYR A 3 3.02 4.13 3.18
C TYR A 3 1.85 4.54 4.06
N CYS A 4 1.13 3.54 4.57
CA CYS A 4 0.17 3.70 5.64
C CYS A 4 0.80 3.25 6.96
N VAL A 5 0.78 4.10 7.99
CA VAL A 5 1.20 3.72 9.34
C VAL A 5 0.04 3.00 10.03
N VAL A 6 0.25 1.74 10.40
CA VAL A 6 -0.79 0.89 11.01
C VAL A 6 -0.55 0.60 12.50
N SER A 7 0.63 0.94 13.00
CA SER A 7 0.96 0.95 14.43
C SER A 7 2.10 1.92 14.66
N HIS A 8 2.03 2.68 15.74
CA HIS A 8 3.19 3.43 16.22
C HIS A 8 4.03 2.56 17.15
N GLY A 9 5.35 2.75 17.14
CA GLY A 9 6.22 2.08 18.11
C GLY A 9 6.17 2.73 19.48
N ASP A 10 6.72 2.03 20.49
CA ASP A 10 6.91 2.63 21.81
C ASP A 10 8.00 3.72 21.73
N PRO A 11 7.66 5.00 21.97
CA PRO A 11 8.64 6.09 21.92
C PRO A 11 9.79 5.94 22.91
N SER A 12 9.69 5.08 23.95
CA SER A 12 10.79 4.85 24.89
C SER A 12 11.88 3.89 24.38
N ALA A 13 11.65 3.16 23.29
CA ALA A 13 12.63 2.23 22.70
C ALA A 13 13.52 2.90 21.63
N ALA A 14 13.19 4.14 21.22
CA ALA A 14 13.77 4.84 20.07
C ALA A 14 15.20 5.37 20.25
N ALA A 15 15.83 5.19 21.42
CA ALA A 15 17.13 5.79 21.73
C ALA A 15 18.36 5.04 21.15
N ALA A 16 18.18 3.88 20.51
CA ALA A 16 19.30 2.97 20.21
C ALA A 16 19.69 2.80 18.74
N ALA A 17 18.86 3.15 17.74
CA ALA A 17 19.29 3.08 16.34
C ALA A 17 18.54 4.09 15.45
N ALA A 18 19.27 4.57 14.44
CA ALA A 18 18.86 5.69 13.63
C ALA A 18 17.80 5.26 12.59
N GLY A 19 16.57 5.74 12.82
CA GLY A 19 15.51 5.86 11.81
C GLY A 19 14.23 5.16 12.24
N GLU A 20 13.14 5.92 12.46
CA GLU A 20 11.73 5.50 12.34
C GLU A 20 11.34 4.08 12.83
N GLU A 21 12.09 3.52 13.77
CA GLU A 21 12.22 2.08 14.02
C GLU A 21 11.02 1.48 14.78
N GLY A 22 10.07 2.33 15.16
CA GLY A 22 8.90 1.95 15.92
C GLY A 22 7.66 1.64 15.07
N ASP A 23 7.49 2.35 13.94
CA ASP A 23 6.23 2.33 13.23
C ASP A 23 6.12 1.12 12.30
N VAL A 24 4.97 0.43 12.38
CA VAL A 24 4.62 -0.59 11.40
C VAL A 24 3.98 0.11 10.20
N ARG A 25 4.63 0.03 9.05
CA ARG A 25 4.26 0.71 7.81
C ARG A 25 3.89 -0.30 6.75
N ILE A 26 2.82 0.00 6.02
CA ILE A 26 2.34 -0.81 4.91
C ILE A 26 2.57 -0.04 3.62
N PHE A 27 3.44 -0.56 2.77
CA PHE A 27 3.66 -0.02 1.42
C PHE A 27 2.45 -0.33 0.54
N TYR A 28 1.95 0.67 -0.18
CA TYR A 28 0.86 0.49 -1.14
C TYR A 28 1.10 1.25 -2.45
N GLN A 29 0.46 0.80 -3.52
CA GLN A 29 0.39 1.51 -4.79
C GLN A 29 -1.05 1.58 -5.28
N ARG A 30 -1.38 2.71 -5.92
CA ARG A 30 -2.67 2.94 -6.57
C ARG A 30 -2.50 2.94 -8.08
N TYR A 31 -3.51 2.47 -8.79
CA TYR A 31 -3.55 2.38 -10.25
C TYR A 31 -4.91 2.78 -10.77
N GLY A 32 -4.93 3.44 -11.92
CA GLY A 32 -6.15 3.89 -12.56
C GLY A 32 -6.91 4.96 -11.77
N HIS A 33 -8.02 5.39 -12.34
CA HIS A 33 -8.93 6.35 -11.76
C HIS A 33 -10.36 5.87 -12.00
N GLY A 34 -11.25 6.09 -11.04
CA GLY A 34 -12.63 5.67 -11.16
C GLY A 34 -13.38 5.66 -9.83
N GLY A 35 -14.71 5.56 -9.94
CA GLY A 35 -15.61 5.50 -8.79
C GLY A 35 -15.59 4.15 -8.08
N THR A 36 -15.30 3.07 -8.81
CA THR A 36 -15.17 1.73 -8.22
C THR A 36 -13.82 1.60 -7.53
N LYS A 37 -13.81 1.35 -6.22
CA LYS A 37 -12.58 1.13 -5.44
C LYS A 37 -12.34 -0.36 -5.27
N VAL A 38 -11.15 -0.82 -5.64
CA VAL A 38 -10.76 -2.24 -5.57
C VAL A 38 -9.50 -2.35 -4.72
N LEU A 39 -9.52 -3.21 -3.71
CA LEU A 39 -8.36 -3.54 -2.88
C LEU A 39 -7.90 -4.96 -3.19
N LEU A 40 -6.65 -5.13 -3.59
CA LEU A 40 -6.03 -6.42 -3.87
C LEU A 40 -5.10 -6.83 -2.73
N ILE A 41 -5.46 -7.89 -2.01
CA ILE A 41 -4.71 -8.43 -0.86
C ILE A 41 -3.94 -9.66 -1.32
N ILE A 42 -2.61 -9.59 -1.31
CA ILE A 42 -1.76 -10.69 -1.76
C ILE A 42 -1.77 -11.87 -0.78
N GLY A 43 -1.62 -13.09 -1.32
CA GLY A 43 -1.46 -14.31 -0.54
C GLY A 43 -0.06 -14.45 0.09
N PHE A 44 0.22 -15.64 0.62
CA PHE A 44 1.48 -15.96 1.28
C PHE A 44 2.70 -15.69 0.38
N ALA A 45 3.70 -15.00 0.94
CA ALA A 45 5.01 -14.71 0.32
C ALA A 45 4.98 -13.93 -1.02
N GLY A 46 3.83 -13.40 -1.45
CA GLY A 46 3.75 -12.52 -2.60
C GLY A 46 3.90 -11.04 -2.25
N THR A 47 4.20 -10.22 -3.25
CA THR A 47 4.22 -8.75 -3.19
C THR A 47 3.14 -8.15 -4.08
N HIS A 48 2.90 -6.85 -3.93
CA HIS A 48 1.96 -6.07 -4.75
C HIS A 48 2.22 -6.21 -6.26
N GLU A 49 3.48 -6.40 -6.68
CA GLU A 49 3.87 -6.58 -8.09
C GLU A 49 3.19 -7.80 -8.75
N SER A 50 2.82 -8.81 -7.95
CA SER A 50 2.14 -10.01 -8.45
C SER A 50 0.75 -9.73 -9.04
N TRP A 51 0.17 -8.56 -8.74
CA TRP A 51 -1.13 -8.14 -9.24
C TRP A 51 -1.10 -7.45 -10.61
N GLY A 52 0.07 -7.29 -11.24
CA GLY A 52 0.21 -6.59 -12.53
C GLY A 52 -0.83 -6.97 -13.59
N PRO A 53 -1.08 -8.27 -13.86
CA PRO A 53 -2.11 -8.68 -14.82
C PRO A 53 -3.53 -8.24 -14.43
N GLN A 54 -3.90 -8.34 -13.16
CA GLN A 54 -5.22 -7.96 -12.65
C GLN A 54 -5.40 -6.43 -12.65
N VAL A 55 -4.36 -5.68 -12.26
CA VAL A 55 -4.33 -4.22 -12.34
C VAL A 55 -4.57 -3.75 -13.77
N LYS A 56 -3.84 -4.32 -14.74
CA LYS A 56 -4.01 -4.00 -16.16
C LYS A 56 -5.41 -4.35 -16.66
N GLY A 57 -5.97 -5.49 -16.24
CA GLY A 57 -7.32 -5.90 -16.62
C GLY A 57 -8.43 -5.02 -16.06
N LEU A 58 -8.27 -4.53 -14.82
CA LEU A 58 -9.28 -3.72 -14.12
C LEU A 58 -9.24 -2.24 -14.50
N THR A 59 -8.04 -1.71 -14.74
CA THR A 59 -7.82 -0.26 -14.87
C THR A 59 -7.28 0.17 -16.23
N GLY A 60 -6.73 -0.76 -17.01
CA GLY A 60 -5.95 -0.46 -18.21
C GLY A 60 -4.57 0.16 -17.93
N ALA A 61 -4.28 0.55 -16.68
CA ALA A 61 -3.01 1.14 -16.28
C ALA A 61 -1.92 0.08 -16.07
N VAL A 62 -0.67 0.51 -16.26
CA VAL A 62 0.54 -0.28 -15.96
C VAL A 62 1.48 0.45 -15.01
N GLU A 63 1.38 1.77 -14.93
CA GLU A 63 2.14 2.61 -14.01
C GLU A 63 1.27 3.04 -12.83
N PRO A 64 1.85 3.16 -11.62
CA PRO A 64 1.14 3.64 -10.46
C PRO A 64 0.79 5.13 -10.60
N VAL A 65 -0.30 5.52 -9.96
CA VAL A 65 -0.73 6.91 -9.81
C VAL A 65 0.19 7.62 -8.83
N ASP A 66 0.63 8.84 -9.19
CA ASP A 66 1.37 9.69 -8.27
C ASP A 66 0.45 10.20 -7.14
N GLU A 67 0.94 10.16 -5.90
CA GLU A 67 0.15 10.54 -4.72
C GLU A 67 -0.27 12.01 -4.71
N GLU A 68 0.50 12.89 -5.34
CA GLU A 68 0.18 14.32 -5.46
C GLU A 68 -0.85 14.63 -6.54
N SER A 69 -1.23 13.63 -7.36
CA SER A 69 -2.33 13.83 -8.31
C SER A 69 -3.64 13.92 -7.53
N PRO A 70 -4.33 15.08 -7.54
CA PRO A 70 -5.64 15.19 -6.92
C PRO A 70 -6.54 14.10 -7.51
N ALA A 71 -7.36 13.46 -6.67
CA ALA A 71 -8.43 12.61 -7.15
C ALA A 71 -9.26 13.47 -8.10
N GLY A 72 -9.16 13.22 -9.41
CA GLY A 72 -9.64 14.12 -10.44
C GLY A 72 -11.07 14.57 -10.16
N ASP A 73 -11.24 15.88 -9.96
CA ASP A 73 -12.54 16.55 -9.88
C ASP A 73 -13.09 16.75 -11.30
N ASP A 74 -13.24 15.66 -12.03
CA ASP A 74 -13.74 15.71 -13.40
C ASP A 74 -15.14 15.09 -13.41
N GLY A 75 -16.11 15.89 -13.88
CA GLY A 75 -17.55 15.62 -13.99
C GLY A 75 -17.97 14.43 -14.87
N ALA A 76 -17.12 13.40 -14.97
CA ALA A 76 -17.37 12.04 -15.41
C ALA A 76 -17.21 11.03 -14.24
N ALA A 77 -17.45 11.49 -13.01
CA ALA A 77 -17.28 10.73 -11.77
C ALA A 77 -18.08 9.41 -11.77
N GLY A 78 -17.47 8.30 -12.17
CA GLY A 78 -18.04 6.99 -11.93
C GLY A 78 -17.53 5.86 -12.80
N GLU A 79 -17.07 6.13 -14.03
CA GLU A 79 -16.69 5.06 -14.93
C GLU A 79 -15.23 4.64 -14.71
N GLY A 80 -15.00 3.34 -14.54
CA GLY A 80 -13.67 2.78 -14.27
C GLY A 80 -13.41 2.41 -12.80
N ALA A 81 -12.25 1.78 -12.59
CA ALA A 81 -11.79 1.33 -11.28
C ALA A 81 -10.49 2.02 -10.88
N GLU A 82 -10.39 2.39 -9.60
CA GLU A 82 -9.13 2.65 -8.93
C GLU A 82 -8.75 1.40 -8.12
N VAL A 83 -7.58 0.84 -8.42
CA VAL A 83 -7.06 -0.34 -7.75
C VAL A 83 -5.98 0.08 -6.78
N CYS A 84 -6.06 -0.40 -5.54
CA CYS A 84 -4.99 -0.32 -4.55
C CYS A 84 -4.46 -1.73 -4.27
N CYS A 85 -3.15 -1.91 -4.31
CA CYS A 85 -2.47 -3.12 -3.87
C CYS A 85 -1.38 -2.75 -2.87
N PHE A 86 -1.07 -3.67 -1.95
CA PHE A 86 -0.11 -3.43 -0.89
C PHE A 86 0.71 -4.68 -0.57
N ASP A 87 1.88 -4.46 0.03
CA ASP A 87 2.70 -5.52 0.58
C ASP A 87 2.24 -5.84 2.00
N ASN A 88 1.96 -7.11 2.31
CA ASN A 88 1.63 -7.50 3.67
C ASN A 88 2.78 -7.16 4.64
N ARG A 89 2.46 -7.00 5.93
CA ARG A 89 3.47 -6.89 6.99
C ARG A 89 4.44 -8.08 6.91
N GLY A 90 5.75 -7.81 6.94
CA GLY A 90 6.78 -8.86 6.87
C GLY A 90 7.17 -9.31 5.46
N ILE A 91 6.61 -8.73 4.39
CA ILE A 91 6.98 -9.03 3.00
C ILE A 91 7.18 -7.74 2.21
N GLY A 92 7.98 -7.81 1.14
CA GLY A 92 8.16 -6.72 0.19
C GLY A 92 8.75 -5.46 0.81
N ARG A 93 8.10 -4.32 0.58
CA ARG A 93 8.53 -2.99 1.03
C ARG A 93 7.87 -2.54 2.34
N SER A 94 6.92 -3.32 2.86
CA SER A 94 6.31 -3.07 4.17
C SER A 94 7.26 -3.38 5.31
N SER A 95 7.00 -2.82 6.50
CA SER A 95 7.80 -3.11 7.69
C SER A 95 7.85 -4.61 7.98
N VAL A 96 8.99 -5.06 8.50
CA VAL A 96 9.20 -6.42 9.04
C VAL A 96 9.32 -6.33 10.56
N PRO A 97 8.20 -6.44 11.29
CA PRO A 97 8.22 -6.43 12.75
C PRO A 97 9.15 -7.52 13.32
N PRO A 98 10.01 -7.18 14.30
CA PRO A 98 10.97 -8.12 14.89
C PRO A 98 10.33 -9.13 15.83
N HIS A 99 9.14 -8.84 16.39
CA HIS A 99 8.47 -9.69 17.36
C HIS A 99 7.21 -10.34 16.78
N LYS A 100 7.05 -11.66 17.02
CA LYS A 100 5.87 -12.41 16.57
C LYS A 100 4.55 -11.86 17.10
N SER A 101 4.55 -11.30 18.31
CA SER A 101 3.38 -10.64 18.91
C SER A 101 2.89 -9.43 18.11
N GLN A 102 3.73 -8.88 17.22
CA GLN A 102 3.35 -7.79 16.34
C GLN A 102 2.73 -8.29 15.02
N TYR A 103 2.37 -9.57 14.90
CA TYR A 103 1.62 -10.13 13.76
C TYR A 103 0.23 -10.65 14.15
N THR A 104 -0.14 -10.54 15.43
CA THR A 104 -1.38 -11.05 16.04
C THR A 104 -1.98 -9.98 16.93
#